data_AF-A0A9C8WIH4-F1
#
_entry.id   AF-A0A9C8WIH4-F1
#
_cell.length_a   1.000
_cell.length_b   1.000
_cell.length_c   1.000
_cell.angle_alpha   90.00
_cell.angle_beta   90.00
_cell.angle_gamma   90.00
#
_symmetry.space_group_name_H-M   'P 1'
#
loop_
_entity.id
_entity.type
_entity.pdbx_description
1 polymer ?
#
loop_
_entity_poly.entity_id
_entity_poly.type
_entity_poly.pdbx_seq_one_letter_code
_entity_poly.pdbx_strand_id
1 'polypeptide(L)'
;MYKDPSRLTYLAKIASLYYDQGKTQQEIADEVGITRSAISRLLTEAREAGIVEIVVHYPWKTSAELEKALLAAFPLKTVRVLHSADKSYQEMLQGIGVLAAEYLESVLQPDISIGISWGTALYEMIKAMPPKNLPGAEVVQLIGATGAENISTDGPMLAQLLSNRLGCTCRYLHAPLIIDSEAGQNIIIQDSSIQTPLERARNVNIALVGIGTTDPALYSLLRA
;
A
#
# COMPACT_ATOMS: atom_id res chain seq x y z
N MET A 1 8.11 -20.60 13.16
CA MET A 1 9.56 -20.73 13.39
C MET A 1 9.98 -19.58 14.31
N TYR A 2 10.10 -19.81 15.62
CA TYR A 2 10.45 -18.76 16.58
C TYR A 2 11.93 -18.40 16.41
N LYS A 3 12.23 -17.16 16.01
CA LYS A 3 13.62 -16.67 15.93
C LYS A 3 14.16 -16.51 17.36
N ASP A 4 15.38 -16.97 17.61
CA ASP A 4 16.06 -16.85 18.90
C ASP A 4 16.12 -15.37 19.34
N PRO A 5 15.49 -14.98 20.47
CA PRO A 5 15.50 -13.61 20.98
C PRO A 5 16.91 -13.03 21.16
N SER A 6 17.88 -13.87 21.50
CA SER A 6 19.28 -13.47 21.63
C SER A 6 19.88 -13.04 20.29
N ARG A 7 19.55 -13.77 19.22
CA ARG A 7 20.00 -13.46 17.86
C ARG A 7 19.42 -12.15 17.33
N LEU A 8 18.12 -11.93 17.52
CA LEU A 8 17.47 -10.68 17.11
C LEU A 8 18.07 -9.47 17.83
N THR A 9 18.31 -9.59 19.13
CA THR A 9 18.95 -8.54 19.93
C THR A 9 20.37 -8.24 19.43
N TYR A 10 21.14 -9.27 19.07
CA TYR A 10 22.48 -9.11 18.53
C TYR A 10 22.45 -8.40 17.15
N LEU A 11 21.56 -8.80 16.25
CA LEU A 11 21.38 -8.16 14.95
C LEU A 11 20.99 -6.68 15.09
N ALA A 12 20.08 -6.36 16.03
CA ALA A 12 19.69 -4.99 16.32
C ALA A 12 20.86 -4.15 16.85
N LYS A 13 21.70 -4.71 17.71
CA LYS A 13 22.91 -4.04 18.21
C LYS A 13 23.90 -3.72 17.08
N ILE A 14 24.15 -4.68 16.18
CA ILE A 14 25.03 -4.47 15.02
C ILE A 14 24.45 -3.41 14.07
N ALA A 15 23.13 -3.46 13.82
CA ALA A 15 22.45 -2.46 13.01
C ALA A 15 22.56 -1.06 13.60
N SER A 16 22.34 -0.89 14.90
CA SER A 16 22.44 0.41 15.58
C SER A 16 23.85 1.00 15.51
N LEU A 17 24.90 0.19 15.69
CA LEU A 17 26.29 0.65 15.52
C LEU A 17 26.55 1.22 14.12
N TYR A 18 25.96 0.62 13.09
CA TYR A 18 26.15 1.04 11.70
C TYR A 18 25.27 2.24 11.31
N TYR A 19 23.96 2.14 11.53
CA TYR A 19 22.99 3.12 11.04
C TYR A 19 22.79 4.30 11.99
N ASP A 20 22.75 4.08 13.31
CA ASP A 20 22.51 5.16 14.28
C ASP A 20 23.81 5.88 14.66
N GLN A 21 24.88 5.10 14.86
CA GLN A 21 26.17 5.62 15.34
C GLN A 21 27.17 5.90 14.20
N GLY A 22 26.81 5.57 12.96
CA GLY A 22 27.61 5.88 11.78
C GLY A 22 28.96 5.16 11.70
N LYS A 23 29.17 4.06 12.46
CA LYS A 23 30.42 3.29 12.40
C LYS A 23 30.53 2.55 11.07
N THR A 24 31.73 2.50 10.53
CA THR A 24 32.05 1.65 9.40
C THR A 24 31.97 0.17 9.78
N GLN A 25 31.71 -0.70 8.81
CA GLN A 25 31.69 -2.15 9.07
C GLN A 25 33.03 -2.68 9.61
N GLN A 26 34.14 -1.98 9.34
CA GLN A 26 35.46 -2.35 9.86
C GLN A 26 35.58 -2.00 11.35
N GLU A 27 35.17 -0.80 11.76
CA GLU A 27 35.19 -0.42 13.18
C GLU A 27 34.29 -1.32 14.04
N ILE A 28 33.13 -1.73 13.51
CA ILE A 28 32.23 -2.66 14.19
C ILE A 28 32.87 -4.06 14.28
N ALA A 29 33.54 -4.50 13.21
CA ALA A 29 34.24 -5.78 13.17
C ALA A 29 35.34 -5.85 14.26
N ASP A 30 36.12 -4.78 14.38
CA ASP A 30 37.20 -4.67 15.37
C ASP A 30 36.65 -4.62 16.81
N GLU A 31 35.54 -3.91 17.04
CA GLU A 31 34.87 -3.82 18.36
C GLU A 31 34.27 -5.15 18.82
N VAL A 32 33.66 -5.90 17.90
CA VAL A 32 32.91 -7.12 18.22
C VAL A 32 33.77 -8.38 18.07
N GLY A 33 34.97 -8.26 17.50
CA GLY A 33 35.92 -9.36 17.35
C GLY A 33 35.56 -10.35 16.24
N ILE A 34 34.94 -9.89 15.15
CA ILE A 34 34.56 -10.72 14.00
C ILE A 34 35.01 -10.08 12.69
N THR A 35 34.92 -10.79 11.57
CA THR A 35 35.36 -10.23 10.28
C THR A 35 34.38 -9.17 9.74
N ARG A 36 34.88 -8.21 8.96
CA ARG A 36 34.04 -7.26 8.19
C ARG A 36 33.01 -7.99 7.32
N SER A 37 33.37 -9.13 6.72
CA SER A 37 32.44 -9.95 5.94
C SER A 37 31.33 -10.59 6.79
N ALA A 38 31.59 -10.90 8.06
CA ALA A 38 30.57 -11.33 9.00
C ALA A 38 29.62 -10.17 9.35
N ILE A 39 30.13 -8.95 9.58
CA ILE A 39 29.30 -7.76 9.80
C ILE A 39 28.39 -7.48 8.60
N SER A 40 28.90 -7.52 7.37
CA SER A 40 28.07 -7.33 6.18
C SER A 40 26.92 -8.35 6.10
N ARG A 41 27.18 -9.62 6.45
CA ARG A 41 26.14 -10.67 6.48
C ARG A 41 25.11 -10.41 7.58
N LEU A 42 25.55 -10.01 8.78
CA LEU A 42 24.67 -9.66 9.90
C LEU A 42 23.78 -8.45 9.57
N LEU A 43 24.29 -7.43 8.88
CA LEU A 43 23.48 -6.30 8.42
C LEU A 43 22.45 -6.71 7.36
N THR A 44 22.78 -7.64 6.46
CA THR A 44 21.82 -8.23 5.52
C THR A 44 20.75 -9.04 6.26
N GLU A 45 21.16 -9.90 7.20
CA GLU A 45 20.24 -10.69 8.03
C GLU A 45 19.32 -9.79 8.86
N ALA A 46 19.83 -8.66 9.39
CA ALA A 46 19.00 -7.68 10.11
C ALA A 46 17.92 -7.06 9.21
N ARG A 47 18.21 -6.80 7.94
CA ARG A 47 17.22 -6.33 6.95
C ARG A 47 16.21 -7.42 6.62
N GLU A 48 16.67 -8.62 6.30
CA GLU A 48 15.80 -9.78 6.01
C GLU A 48 14.93 -10.17 7.22
N ALA A 49 15.41 -9.92 8.44
CA ALA A 49 14.66 -10.15 9.65
C ALA A 49 13.65 -9.04 10.00
N GLY A 50 13.61 -7.95 9.25
CA GLY A 50 12.74 -6.79 9.51
C GLY A 50 13.16 -5.94 10.70
N ILE A 51 14.38 -6.12 11.20
CA ILE A 51 14.97 -5.29 12.28
C ILE A 51 15.39 -3.93 11.71
N VAL A 52 15.85 -3.91 10.47
CA VAL A 52 16.22 -2.69 9.74
C VAL A 52 15.29 -2.53 8.55
N GLU A 53 14.58 -1.40 8.52
CA GLU A 53 13.86 -0.92 7.35
C GLU A 53 14.60 0.30 6.78
N ILE A 54 14.94 0.25 5.50
CA ILE A 54 15.53 1.39 4.79
C ILE A 54 14.45 2.02 3.93
N VAL A 55 14.05 3.24 4.31
CA VAL A 55 13.11 4.05 3.52
C VAL A 55 13.91 5.10 2.76
N VAL A 56 13.85 5.04 1.43
CA VAL A 56 14.45 6.06 0.56
C VAL A 56 13.36 7.03 0.12
N HIS A 57 13.46 8.29 0.55
CA HIS A 57 12.57 9.35 0.12
C HIS A 57 13.07 9.93 -1.22
N TYR A 58 12.48 9.45 -2.32
CA TYR A 58 12.74 10.04 -3.63
C TYR A 58 12.00 11.38 -3.77
N PRO A 59 12.65 12.44 -4.29
CA PRO A 59 11.96 13.67 -4.66
C PRO A 59 11.17 13.41 -5.95
N TRP A 60 9.97 12.84 -5.81
CA TRP A 60 9.11 12.52 -6.94
C TRP A 60 8.71 13.82 -7.66
N LYS A 61 9.24 14.00 -8.87
CA LYS A 61 8.89 15.14 -9.72
C LYS A 61 7.62 14.84 -10.49
N THR A 62 6.83 15.87 -10.70
CA THR A 62 5.67 15.81 -11.60
C THR A 62 5.93 16.56 -12.91
N SER A 63 5.14 16.27 -13.93
CA SER A 63 5.13 16.99 -15.20
C SER A 63 3.96 17.98 -15.25
N ALA A 64 4.23 19.24 -14.89
CA ALA A 64 3.23 20.31 -14.90
C ALA A 64 2.62 20.56 -16.29
N GLU A 65 3.42 20.38 -17.35
CA GLU A 65 2.95 20.51 -18.74
C GLU A 65 1.88 19.45 -19.06
N LEU A 66 2.16 18.18 -18.74
CA LEU A 66 1.21 17.09 -18.99
C LEU A 66 -0.03 17.17 -18.09
N GLU A 67 0.13 17.60 -16.83
CA GLU A 67 -1.00 17.87 -15.93
C GLU A 67 -1.95 18.92 -16.52
N LYS A 68 -1.40 20.03 -17.03
CA LYS A 68 -2.17 21.09 -17.67
C LYS A 68 -2.85 20.60 -18.95
N ALA A 69 -2.14 19.84 -19.77
CA ALA A 69 -2.69 19.28 -21.00
C ALA A 69 -3.87 18.33 -20.73
N LEU A 70 -3.75 17.46 -19.72
CA LEU A 70 -4.81 16.53 -19.33
C LEU A 70 -6.03 17.24 -18.73
N LEU A 71 -5.81 18.27 -17.90
CA LEU A 71 -6.91 19.11 -17.38
C LEU A 71 -7.64 19.88 -18.48
N ALA A 72 -6.94 20.26 -19.55
CA ALA A 72 -7.55 20.92 -20.70
C ALA A 72 -8.33 19.94 -21.60
N ALA A 73 -7.86 18.69 -21.71
CA ALA A 73 -8.47 17.68 -22.57
C ALA A 73 -9.65 16.94 -21.93
N PHE A 74 -9.67 16.82 -20.60
CA PHE A 74 -10.66 16.03 -19.86
C PHE A 74 -11.26 16.84 -18.70
N PRO A 75 -12.54 16.61 -18.34
CA PRO A 75 -13.22 17.30 -17.24
C PRO A 75 -12.79 16.76 -15.87
N LEU A 76 -11.49 16.81 -15.58
CA LEU A 76 -10.89 16.34 -14.34
C LEU A 76 -10.75 17.49 -13.35
N LYS A 77 -10.98 17.21 -12.06
CA LYS A 77 -10.80 18.22 -10.99
C LYS A 77 -9.33 18.48 -10.69
N THR A 78 -8.53 17.42 -10.72
CA THR A 78 -7.09 17.43 -10.43
C THR A 78 -6.40 16.35 -11.26
N VAL A 79 -5.15 16.62 -11.66
CA VAL A 79 -4.26 15.65 -12.29
C VAL A 79 -2.89 15.74 -11.62
N ARG A 80 -2.24 14.58 -11.45
CA ARG A 80 -0.82 14.46 -11.11
C ARG A 80 -0.16 13.53 -12.10
N VAL A 81 0.96 13.94 -12.69
CA VAL A 81 1.69 13.12 -13.67
C VAL A 81 3.10 12.88 -13.17
N LEU A 82 3.40 11.64 -12.79
CA LEU A 82 4.74 11.25 -12.35
C LEU A 82 5.76 11.41 -13.49
N HIS A 83 6.89 12.05 -13.21
CA HIS A 83 8.04 12.00 -14.10
C HIS A 83 8.79 10.67 -13.89
N SER A 84 8.77 9.83 -14.92
CA SER A 84 9.19 8.43 -14.85
C SER A 84 10.48 8.08 -15.62
N ALA A 85 11.20 9.06 -16.17
CA ALA A 85 12.43 8.81 -16.91
C ALA A 85 13.39 7.92 -16.08
N ASP A 86 13.88 6.85 -16.72
CA ASP A 86 14.83 5.86 -16.18
C ASP A 86 14.35 5.04 -14.96
N LYS A 87 13.03 4.95 -14.71
CA LYS A 87 12.48 4.17 -13.59
C LYS A 87 11.94 2.81 -14.02
N SER A 88 12.20 1.79 -13.20
CA SER A 88 11.53 0.50 -13.29
C SER A 88 10.03 0.61 -13.01
N TYR A 89 9.26 -0.42 -13.40
CA TYR A 89 7.82 -0.46 -13.12
C TYR A 89 7.50 -0.36 -11.62
N GLN A 90 8.29 -1.01 -10.77
CA GLN A 90 8.09 -0.96 -9.32
C GLN A 90 8.35 0.45 -8.76
N GLU A 91 9.38 1.14 -9.24
CA GLU A 91 9.66 2.52 -8.83
C GLU A 91 8.59 3.49 -9.34
N MET A 92 8.04 3.24 -10.53
CA MET A 92 6.89 4.01 -11.03
C MET A 92 5.66 3.81 -10.14
N LEU A 93 5.34 2.57 -9.74
CA LEU A 93 4.23 2.28 -8.83
C LEU A 93 4.42 2.96 -7.47
N GLN A 94 5.63 2.92 -6.91
CA GLN A 94 5.96 3.63 -5.67
C GLN A 94 5.76 5.14 -5.80
N GLY A 95 6.25 5.73 -6.90
CA GLY A 95 6.09 7.16 -7.14
C GLY A 95 4.64 7.58 -7.32
N ILE A 96 3.84 6.79 -8.05
CA ILE A 96 2.40 7.02 -8.16
C ILE A 96 1.72 6.89 -6.79
N GLY A 97 2.12 5.90 -5.99
CA GLY A 97 1.65 5.70 -4.62
C GLY A 97 1.87 6.94 -3.75
N VAL A 98 3.08 7.52 -3.78
CA VAL A 98 3.39 8.75 -3.03
C VAL A 98 2.54 9.93 -3.50
N LEU A 99 2.46 10.18 -4.82
CA LEU A 99 1.65 11.29 -5.34
C LEU A 99 0.16 11.14 -4.99
N ALA A 100 -0.36 9.92 -5.04
CA ALA A 100 -1.74 9.62 -4.67
C ALA A 100 -1.97 9.77 -3.16
N ALA A 101 -1.01 9.37 -2.33
CA ALA A 101 -1.07 9.52 -0.87
C ALA A 101 -1.08 11.00 -0.46
N GLU A 102 -0.20 11.82 -1.04
CA GLU A 102 -0.15 13.26 -0.82
C GLU A 102 -1.46 13.94 -1.24
N TYR A 103 -2.00 13.56 -2.39
CA TYR A 103 -3.28 14.11 -2.85
C TYR A 103 -4.43 13.69 -1.95
N LEU A 104 -4.54 12.40 -1.61
CA LEU A 104 -5.57 11.91 -0.69
C LEU A 104 -5.49 12.67 0.63
N GLU A 105 -4.30 12.79 1.22
CA GLU A 105 -4.07 13.54 2.45
C GLU A 105 -4.60 14.98 2.38
N SER A 106 -4.39 15.66 1.25
CA SER A 106 -4.84 17.04 1.05
C SER A 106 -6.37 17.20 1.01
N VAL A 107 -7.12 16.12 0.78
CA VAL A 107 -8.59 16.15 0.66
C VAL A 107 -9.30 15.42 1.80
N LEU A 108 -8.56 14.81 2.74
CA LEU A 108 -9.16 14.18 3.92
C LEU A 108 -9.81 15.21 4.84
N GLN A 109 -10.97 14.85 5.37
CA GLN A 109 -11.74 15.64 6.33
C GLN A 109 -12.25 14.72 7.45
N PRO A 110 -12.61 15.25 8.63
CA PRO A 110 -13.32 14.47 9.64
C PRO A 110 -14.61 13.85 9.08
N ASP A 111 -15.05 12.72 9.66
CA ASP A 111 -16.29 12.01 9.28
C ASP A 111 -16.37 11.55 7.82
N ILE A 112 -15.25 11.57 7.08
CA ILE A 112 -15.22 11.20 5.67
C ILE A 112 -15.35 9.69 5.47
N SER A 113 -16.11 9.29 4.44
CA SER A 113 -16.20 7.90 3.99
C SER A 113 -15.33 7.68 2.75
N ILE A 114 -14.45 6.68 2.81
CA ILE A 114 -13.47 6.38 1.77
C ILE A 114 -13.68 4.95 1.28
N GLY A 115 -14.16 4.82 0.05
CA GLY A 115 -14.22 3.55 -0.65
C GLY A 115 -12.85 3.16 -1.18
N ILE A 116 -12.44 1.92 -0.99
CA ILE A 116 -11.24 1.36 -1.61
C ILE A 116 -11.54 0.07 -2.37
N SER A 117 -10.95 -0.06 -3.55
CA SER A 117 -10.98 -1.28 -4.36
C SER A 117 -9.78 -2.17 -4.05
N TRP A 118 -9.03 -2.58 -5.06
CA TRP A 118 -7.92 -3.53 -4.96
C TRP A 118 -6.75 -3.16 -5.87
N GLY A 119 -5.61 -3.84 -5.69
CA GLY A 119 -4.47 -3.80 -6.60
C GLY A 119 -3.23 -3.08 -6.06
N THR A 120 -2.12 -3.25 -6.79
CA THR A 120 -0.78 -2.86 -6.37
C THR A 120 -0.58 -1.35 -6.25
N ALA A 121 -1.22 -0.54 -7.10
CA ALA A 121 -1.11 0.92 -7.03
C ALA A 121 -1.69 1.48 -5.72
N LEU A 122 -2.84 0.94 -5.29
CA LEU A 122 -3.47 1.32 -4.02
C LEU A 122 -2.67 0.82 -2.82
N TYR A 123 -2.06 -0.36 -2.93
CA TYR A 123 -1.14 -0.86 -1.91
C TYR A 123 0.06 0.08 -1.69
N GLU A 124 0.74 0.50 -2.77
CA GLU A 124 1.85 1.46 -2.66
C GLU A 124 1.40 2.83 -2.15
N MET A 125 0.20 3.28 -2.49
CA MET A 125 -0.39 4.49 -1.92
C MET A 125 -0.55 4.38 -0.40
N ILE A 126 -1.16 3.29 0.12
CA ILE A 126 -1.35 3.10 1.57
C ILE A 126 0.00 3.05 2.29
N LYS A 127 1.01 2.40 1.70
CA LYS A 127 2.36 2.36 2.26
C LYS A 127 2.96 3.75 2.42
N ALA A 128 2.75 4.61 1.43
CA ALA A 128 3.28 5.97 1.41
C ALA A 128 2.54 6.94 2.35
N MET A 129 1.32 6.63 2.78
CA MET A 129 0.56 7.51 3.67
C MET A 129 1.17 7.56 5.07
N PRO A 130 1.28 8.73 5.73
CA PRO A 130 1.65 8.77 7.15
C PRO A 130 0.52 8.21 8.04
N PRO A 131 0.84 7.61 9.21
CA PRO A 131 -0.18 7.28 10.20
C PRO A 131 -0.96 8.52 10.66
N LYS A 132 -2.28 8.40 10.73
CA LYS A 132 -3.20 9.44 11.19
C LYS A 132 -4.21 8.86 12.18
N ASN A 133 -4.92 9.77 12.85
CA ASN A 133 -6.11 9.44 13.63
C ASN A 133 -7.26 10.33 13.14
N LEU A 134 -8.17 9.76 12.36
CA LEU A 134 -9.33 10.43 11.76
C LEU A 134 -10.61 9.88 12.40
N PRO A 135 -10.97 10.37 13.61
CA PRO A 135 -12.17 9.92 14.27
C PRO A 135 -13.41 10.21 13.40
N GLY A 136 -14.36 9.28 13.41
CA GLY A 136 -15.59 9.37 12.62
C GLY A 136 -15.45 8.98 11.15
N ALA A 137 -14.23 8.93 10.60
CA ALA A 137 -14.02 8.43 9.26
C ALA A 137 -14.29 6.90 9.18
N GLU A 138 -14.63 6.44 7.97
CA GLU A 138 -14.74 5.02 7.68
C GLU A 138 -14.10 4.68 6.34
N VAL A 139 -13.41 3.55 6.29
CA VAL A 139 -12.96 2.92 5.04
C VAL A 139 -13.94 1.82 4.67
N VAL A 140 -14.43 1.82 3.44
CA VAL A 140 -15.42 0.88 2.91
C VAL A 140 -14.81 0.08 1.76
N GLN A 141 -14.88 -1.24 1.83
CA GLN A 141 -14.49 -2.11 0.72
C GLN A 141 -15.51 -1.97 -0.43
N LEU A 142 -15.05 -1.61 -1.63
CA LEU A 142 -15.93 -1.32 -2.78
C LEU A 142 -16.28 -2.54 -3.63
N ILE A 143 -15.44 -3.56 -3.63
CA ILE A 143 -15.55 -4.73 -4.51
C ILE A 143 -15.36 -6.00 -3.69
N GLY A 144 -15.97 -7.10 -4.13
CA GLY A 144 -15.81 -8.39 -3.47
C GLY A 144 -14.35 -8.84 -3.40
N ALA A 145 -14.06 -9.77 -2.49
CA ALA A 145 -12.74 -10.36 -2.37
C ALA A 145 -12.38 -11.14 -3.64
N THR A 146 -11.19 -10.89 -4.17
CA THR A 146 -10.73 -11.51 -5.43
C THR A 146 -10.29 -12.95 -5.22
N GLY A 147 -9.97 -13.33 -3.98
CA GLY A 147 -9.36 -14.63 -3.68
C GLY A 147 -7.92 -14.73 -4.20
N ALA A 148 -7.28 -13.58 -4.48
CA ALA A 148 -5.95 -13.52 -5.07
C ALA A 148 -4.90 -14.30 -4.26
N GLU A 149 -3.94 -14.92 -4.94
CA GLU A 149 -2.77 -15.56 -4.32
C GLU A 149 -1.98 -14.54 -3.49
N ASN A 150 -1.92 -13.29 -3.95
CA ASN A 150 -1.32 -12.19 -3.20
C ASN A 150 -2.36 -11.43 -2.35
N ILE A 151 -2.57 -11.95 -1.14
CA ILE A 151 -3.46 -11.39 -0.11
C ILE A 151 -3.19 -9.90 0.16
N SER A 152 -1.95 -9.43 0.00
CA SER A 152 -1.57 -8.03 0.30
C SER A 152 -2.25 -7.00 -0.60
N THR A 153 -2.72 -7.43 -1.78
CA THR A 153 -3.36 -6.56 -2.77
C THR A 153 -4.86 -6.78 -2.92
N ASP A 154 -5.43 -7.70 -2.13
CA ASP A 154 -6.86 -7.97 -2.15
C ASP A 154 -7.67 -6.88 -1.43
N GLY A 155 -8.92 -6.70 -1.85
CA GLY A 155 -9.80 -5.62 -1.37
C GLY A 155 -9.96 -5.58 0.16
N PRO A 156 -10.26 -6.71 0.84
CA PRO A 156 -10.38 -6.73 2.30
C PRO A 156 -9.09 -6.30 3.01
N MET A 157 -7.93 -6.77 2.54
CA MET A 157 -6.64 -6.43 3.16
C MET A 157 -6.33 -4.94 3.00
N LEU A 158 -6.55 -4.38 1.81
CA LEU A 158 -6.31 -2.95 1.55
C LEU A 158 -7.26 -2.05 2.36
N ALA A 159 -8.52 -2.44 2.52
CA ALA A 159 -9.45 -1.75 3.41
C ALA A 159 -8.98 -1.74 4.86
N GLN A 160 -8.47 -2.88 5.35
CA GLN A 160 -7.91 -2.98 6.70
C GLN A 160 -6.62 -2.18 6.87
N LEU A 161 -5.72 -2.21 5.89
CA LEU A 161 -4.46 -1.47 5.95
C LEU A 161 -4.70 0.04 5.94
N LEU A 162 -5.61 0.52 5.07
CA LEU A 162 -5.94 1.94 5.01
C LEU A 162 -6.65 2.42 6.28
N SER A 163 -7.63 1.67 6.80
CA SER A 163 -8.31 2.03 8.06
C SER A 163 -7.35 2.10 9.23
N ASN A 164 -6.42 1.16 9.35
CA ASN A 164 -5.36 1.20 10.36
C ASN A 164 -4.43 2.40 10.16
N ARG A 165 -4.06 2.71 8.91
CA ARG A 165 -3.21 3.86 8.61
C ARG A 165 -3.89 5.19 8.95
N LEU A 166 -5.21 5.27 8.80
CA LEU A 166 -6.00 6.46 9.10
C LEU A 166 -6.54 6.51 10.54
N GLY A 167 -6.37 5.44 11.32
CA GLY A 167 -6.91 5.34 12.68
C GLY A 167 -8.44 5.41 12.72
N CYS A 168 -9.11 4.80 11.74
CA CYS A 168 -10.55 4.89 11.56
C CYS A 168 -11.22 3.51 11.41
N THR A 169 -12.53 3.48 11.25
CA THR A 169 -13.28 2.20 11.17
C THR A 169 -13.18 1.57 9.79
N CYS A 170 -13.33 0.25 9.71
CA CYS A 170 -13.34 -0.51 8.45
C CYS A 170 -14.69 -1.21 8.27
N ARG A 171 -15.27 -1.06 7.09
CA ARG A 171 -16.49 -1.77 6.68
C ARG A 171 -16.18 -2.69 5.51
N TYR A 172 -16.31 -3.98 5.77
CA TYR A 172 -16.05 -5.02 4.81
C TYR A 172 -17.26 -5.33 3.94
N LEU A 173 -16.99 -5.77 2.71
CA LEU A 173 -17.94 -6.43 1.84
C LEU A 173 -17.60 -7.92 1.83
N HIS A 174 -18.29 -8.70 2.65
CA HIS A 174 -18.04 -10.13 2.84
C HIS A 174 -18.63 -10.98 1.70
N ALA A 175 -18.28 -10.64 0.46
CA ALA A 175 -18.68 -11.36 -0.74
C ALA A 175 -17.47 -11.63 -1.64
N PRO A 176 -17.47 -12.72 -2.43
CA PRO A 176 -16.50 -12.91 -3.49
C PRO A 176 -16.72 -11.90 -4.61
N LEU A 177 -15.65 -11.57 -5.35
CA LEU A 177 -15.71 -10.70 -6.52
C LEU A 177 -16.49 -11.34 -7.67
N ILE A 178 -16.27 -12.64 -7.88
CA ILE A 178 -16.86 -13.43 -8.96
C ILE A 178 -17.68 -14.55 -8.33
N ILE A 179 -18.91 -14.73 -8.83
CA ILE A 179 -19.80 -15.81 -8.46
C ILE A 179 -20.14 -16.55 -9.75
N ASP A 180 -19.92 -17.87 -9.79
CA ASP A 180 -20.02 -18.67 -11.00
C ASP A 180 -21.45 -18.75 -11.58
N SER A 181 -22.47 -18.56 -10.74
CA SER A 181 -23.87 -18.67 -11.15
C SER A 181 -24.67 -17.41 -10.80
N GLU A 182 -25.52 -17.00 -11.73
CA GLU A 182 -26.49 -15.91 -11.53
C GLU A 182 -27.43 -16.20 -10.34
N ALA A 183 -27.85 -17.47 -10.18
CA ALA A 183 -28.65 -17.88 -9.04
C ALA A 183 -27.94 -17.64 -7.70
N GLY A 184 -26.65 -17.97 -7.60
CA GLY A 184 -25.84 -17.69 -6.42
C GLY A 184 -25.68 -16.19 -6.16
N GLN A 185 -25.44 -15.41 -7.22
CA GLN A 185 -25.35 -13.94 -7.11
C GLN A 185 -26.64 -13.34 -6.56
N ASN A 186 -27.80 -13.77 -7.08
CA ASN A 186 -29.10 -13.26 -6.67
C ASN A 186 -29.41 -13.57 -5.20
N ILE A 187 -28.99 -14.72 -4.70
CA ILE A 187 -29.13 -15.07 -3.27
C ILE A 187 -28.23 -14.16 -2.42
N ILE A 188 -26.95 -14.04 -2.78
CA ILE A 188 -25.96 -13.28 -2.00
C ILE A 188 -26.31 -11.79 -1.95
N ILE A 189 -26.74 -11.18 -3.06
CA ILE A 189 -27.05 -9.75 -3.12
C ILE A 189 -28.32 -9.37 -2.36
N GLN A 190 -29.19 -10.34 -2.06
CA GLN A 190 -30.38 -10.15 -1.25
C GLN A 190 -30.10 -10.23 0.26
N ASP A 191 -28.93 -10.75 0.65
CA ASP A 191 -28.56 -10.84 2.06
C ASP A 191 -28.29 -9.43 2.64
N SER A 192 -28.96 -9.10 3.74
CA SER A 192 -28.81 -7.81 4.43
C SER A 192 -27.36 -7.47 4.83
N SER A 193 -26.55 -8.50 5.12
CA SER A 193 -25.12 -8.37 5.44
C SER A 193 -24.27 -7.93 4.25
N ILE A 194 -24.78 -8.10 3.02
CA ILE A 194 -24.16 -7.67 1.77
C ILE A 194 -24.76 -6.34 1.30
N GLN A 195 -26.09 -6.19 1.40
CA GLN A 195 -26.78 -4.96 1.00
C GLN A 195 -26.25 -3.75 1.76
N THR A 196 -26.07 -3.88 3.09
CA THR A 196 -25.64 -2.76 3.92
C THR A 196 -24.26 -2.21 3.52
N PRO A 197 -23.19 -3.03 3.39
CA PRO A 197 -21.92 -2.56 2.84
C PRO A 197 -22.00 -2.04 1.40
N LEU A 198 -22.79 -2.67 0.52
CA LEU A 198 -22.95 -2.20 -0.86
C LEU A 198 -23.61 -0.81 -0.93
N GLU A 199 -24.61 -0.54 -0.10
CA GLU A 199 -25.24 0.77 0.00
C GLU A 199 -24.26 1.81 0.54
N ARG A 200 -23.44 1.47 1.54
CA ARG A 200 -22.37 2.37 2.00
C ARG A 200 -21.34 2.62 0.92
N ALA A 201 -20.91 1.58 0.19
CA ALA A 201 -19.95 1.69 -0.92
C ALA A 201 -20.44 2.63 -2.03
N ARG A 202 -21.75 2.65 -2.33
CA ARG A 202 -22.36 3.57 -3.32
C ARG A 202 -22.34 5.04 -2.90
N ASN A 203 -22.24 5.32 -1.60
CA ASN A 203 -22.38 6.66 -1.02
C ASN A 203 -21.09 7.20 -0.41
N VAL A 204 -19.94 6.59 -0.72
CA VAL A 204 -18.64 7.08 -0.24
C VAL A 204 -18.32 8.47 -0.79
N ASN A 205 -17.65 9.29 0.01
CA ASN A 205 -17.22 10.63 -0.42
C ASN A 205 -16.05 10.57 -1.40
N ILE A 206 -15.14 9.60 -1.20
CA ILE A 206 -13.97 9.35 -2.04
C ILE A 206 -13.97 7.88 -2.43
N ALA A 207 -13.76 7.57 -3.71
CA ALA A 207 -13.53 6.21 -4.19
C ALA A 207 -12.11 6.08 -4.75
N LEU A 208 -11.34 5.14 -4.20
CA LEU A 208 -9.97 4.84 -4.58
C LEU A 208 -9.97 3.60 -5.49
N VAL A 209 -9.73 3.84 -6.78
CA VAL A 209 -9.80 2.80 -7.81
C VAL A 209 -8.52 2.69 -8.62
N GLY A 210 -8.08 1.46 -8.85
CA GLY A 210 -7.12 1.14 -9.90
C GLY A 210 -7.82 1.05 -11.25
N ILE A 211 -7.13 1.40 -12.33
CA ILE A 211 -7.61 1.21 -13.70
C ILE A 211 -6.89 -0.01 -14.29
N GLY A 212 -7.64 -1.07 -14.56
CA GLY A 212 -7.13 -2.26 -15.24
C GLY A 212 -7.02 -2.06 -16.75
N THR A 213 -6.32 -2.98 -17.41
CA THR A 213 -6.20 -3.03 -18.87
C THR A 213 -6.70 -4.37 -19.39
N THR A 214 -7.20 -4.41 -20.62
CA THR A 214 -7.56 -5.65 -21.33
C THR A 214 -6.37 -6.34 -21.97
N ASP A 215 -5.18 -5.74 -21.93
CA ASP A 215 -3.95 -6.36 -22.40
C ASP A 215 -3.64 -7.61 -21.55
N PRO A 216 -3.62 -8.82 -22.16
CA PRO A 216 -3.38 -10.07 -21.43
C PRO A 216 -2.07 -10.09 -20.62
N ALA A 217 -1.04 -9.38 -21.07
CA ALA A 217 0.24 -9.31 -20.35
C ALA A 217 0.16 -8.52 -19.03
N LEU A 218 -0.86 -7.67 -18.89
CA LEU A 218 -1.03 -6.72 -17.79
C LEU A 218 -2.39 -6.88 -17.08
N TYR A 219 -3.21 -7.84 -17.49
CA TYR A 219 -4.56 -8.07 -17.00
C TYR A 219 -4.55 -8.53 -15.54
N SER A 220 -5.08 -7.69 -14.64
CA SER A 220 -4.96 -7.89 -13.19
C SER A 220 -5.74 -9.09 -12.65
N LEU A 221 -6.85 -9.49 -13.26
CA LEU A 221 -7.63 -10.65 -12.83
C LEU A 221 -7.03 -12.00 -13.23
N LEU A 222 -6.14 -12.05 -14.24
CA LEU A 222 -5.38 -13.27 -14.58
C LEU A 222 -4.10 -13.39 -13.74
N ARG A 223 -3.66 -12.28 -13.12
CA ARG A 223 -2.47 -12.21 -12.27
C ARG A 223 -2.82 -12.24 -10.77
N ALA A 224 -4.10 -12.20 -10.44
CA ALA A 224 -4.64 -12.25 -9.10
C ALA A 224 -4.56 -13.67 -8.56
#